data_AF-A0AAU5GZN4-F1
#
_entry.id   AF-A0AAU5GZN4-F1
#
_cell.length_a   1.000
_cell.length_b   1.000
_cell.length_c   1.000
_cell.angle_alpha   90.00
_cell.angle_beta   90.00
_cell.angle_gamma   90.00
#
_symmetry.space_group_name_H-M   'P 1'
#
loop_
_entity.id
_entity.type
_entity.pdbx_description
1 polymer ?
#
loop_
_entity_poly.entity_id
_entity_poly.type
_entity_poly.pdbx_seq_one_letter_code
_entity_poly.pdbx_strand_id
1 'polypeptide(L)'
;MDGEISRWRKFQTGVKTCFKWFIRIMVGVAVIGWATLVIVGNLVWDKDQEAASASSPTPTATEIPITWFYLGGTCRDGWGSPSIGKRGACSHHGGVVYSYKSEPGGLVTWCGPKFQPRTLEEAQRLLDTTTGKVGCAIQMRVFAEV
;
A
#
# COMPACT_ATOMS: atom_id res chain seq x y z
N MET A 1 35.38 61.61 26.05
CA MET A 1 35.06 60.46 25.16
C MET A 1 33.58 60.06 25.26
N ASP A 2 32.74 60.86 25.91
CA ASP A 2 31.38 60.45 26.32
C ASP A 2 30.30 60.66 25.25
N GLY A 3 30.58 61.51 24.25
CA GLY A 3 29.66 61.79 23.14
C GLY A 3 29.49 60.63 22.15
N GLU A 4 30.48 59.77 22.02
CA GLU A 4 30.49 58.67 21.04
C GLU A 4 29.61 57.49 21.50
N ILE A 5 29.59 57.21 22.81
CA ILE A 5 28.82 56.13 23.43
C ILE A 5 27.30 56.40 23.32
N SER A 6 26.89 57.67 23.37
CA SER A 6 25.50 58.11 23.22
C SER A 6 24.93 57.87 21.82
N ARG A 7 25.76 58.08 20.78
CA ARG A 7 25.37 57.94 19.38
C ARG A 7 25.17 56.46 18.99
N TRP A 8 26.01 55.58 19.53
CA TRP A 8 25.90 54.13 19.36
C TRP A 8 24.64 53.50 19.98
N ARG A 9 24.22 53.98 21.17
CA ARG A 9 23.02 53.46 21.84
C ARG A 9 21.72 53.77 21.09
N LYS A 10 21.64 54.95 20.46
CA LYS A 10 20.48 55.33 19.63
C LYS A 10 20.41 54.49 18.34
N PHE A 11 21.56 54.22 17.72
CA PHE A 11 21.66 53.37 16.54
C PHE A 11 21.21 51.91 16.83
N GLN A 12 21.67 51.33 17.95
CA GLN A 12 21.26 49.98 18.36
C GLN A 12 19.76 49.84 18.61
N THR A 13 19.08 50.90 19.06
CA THR A 13 17.65 50.87 19.34
C THR A 13 16.82 50.91 18.05
N GLY A 14 17.27 51.67 17.05
CA GLY A 14 16.70 51.66 15.69
C GLY A 14 16.86 50.29 15.02
N VAL A 15 18.06 49.70 15.08
CA VAL A 15 18.34 48.37 14.52
C VAL A 15 17.46 47.28 15.14
N LYS A 16 17.26 47.30 16.47
CA LYS A 16 16.38 46.35 17.16
C LYS A 16 14.93 46.46 16.71
N THR A 17 14.47 47.66 16.39
CA THR A 17 13.09 47.90 15.93
C THR A 17 12.89 47.37 14.51
N CYS A 18 13.85 47.63 13.62
CA CYS A 18 13.86 47.06 12.28
C CYS A 18 13.93 45.53 12.31
N PHE A 19 14.79 44.96 13.17
CA PHE A 19 14.94 43.52 13.30
C PHE A 19 13.67 42.84 13.84
N LYS A 20 12.98 43.46 14.81
CA LYS A 20 11.67 42.96 15.28
C LYS A 20 10.61 42.99 14.18
N TRP A 21 10.60 44.03 13.34
CA TRP A 21 9.70 44.09 12.18
C TRP A 21 10.03 43.01 11.15
N PHE A 22 11.31 42.80 10.86
CA PHE A 22 11.76 41.77 9.94
C PHE A 22 11.37 40.35 10.39
N ILE A 23 11.57 40.04 11.68
CA ILE A 23 11.15 38.74 12.24
C ILE A 23 9.63 38.56 12.11
N ARG A 24 8.83 39.59 12.38
CA ARG A 24 7.37 39.52 12.23
C ARG A 24 6.95 39.21 10.80
N ILE A 25 7.61 39.80 9.81
CA ILE A 25 7.34 39.54 8.39
C ILE A 25 7.72 38.09 8.04
N MET A 26 8.91 37.63 8.44
CA MET A 26 9.38 36.26 8.17
C MET A 26 8.45 35.20 8.77
N VAL A 27 8.02 35.39 10.02
CA VAL A 27 7.03 34.50 10.65
C VAL A 27 5.70 34.53 9.89
N GLY A 28 5.23 35.71 9.47
CA GLY A 28 4.02 35.84 8.68
C GLY A 28 4.09 35.06 7.36
N VAL A 29 5.19 35.18 6.62
CA VAL A 29 5.40 34.46 5.35
C VAL A 29 5.47 32.95 5.59
N ALA A 30 6.16 32.50 6.64
CA ALA A 30 6.25 31.09 6.99
C ALA A 30 4.88 30.48 7.33
N VAL A 31 4.04 31.20 8.10
CA VAL A 31 2.68 30.76 8.43
C VAL A 31 1.79 30.68 7.20
N ILE A 32 1.87 31.68 6.30
CA ILE A 32 1.11 31.67 5.04
C ILE A 32 1.55 30.48 4.16
N GLY A 33 2.86 30.25 4.01
CA GLY A 33 3.38 29.12 3.23
C GLY A 33 3.00 27.76 3.80
N TRP A 34 2.97 27.62 5.14
CA TRP A 34 2.49 26.39 5.76
C TRP A 34 0.99 26.18 5.55
N ALA A 35 0.18 27.23 5.72
CA ALA A 35 -1.27 27.15 5.49
C ALA A 35 -1.61 26.79 4.04
N THR A 36 -0.89 27.33 3.05
CA THR A 36 -1.11 26.97 1.64
C THR A 36 -0.77 25.51 1.37
N LEU A 37 0.31 24.96 1.96
CA LEU A 37 0.63 23.54 1.85
C LEU A 37 -0.45 22.65 2.47
N VAL A 38 -1.00 23.03 3.63
CA VAL A 38 -2.12 22.29 4.26
C VAL A 38 -3.37 22.33 3.39
N ILE A 39 -3.71 23.50 2.82
CA ILE A 39 -4.89 23.64 1.94
C ILE A 39 -4.72 22.81 0.66
N VAL A 40 -3.56 22.91 0.00
CA VAL A 40 -3.27 22.11 -1.21
C VAL A 40 -3.23 20.62 -0.90
N GLY A 41 -2.66 20.23 0.25
CA GLY A 41 -2.64 18.84 0.70
C GLY A 41 -4.05 18.26 0.91
N ASN A 42 -4.95 19.02 1.54
CA ASN A 42 -6.34 18.60 1.69
C ASN A 42 -7.07 18.52 0.32
N LEU A 43 -6.84 19.48 -0.58
CA LEU A 43 -7.45 19.47 -1.93
C LEU A 43 -6.95 18.33 -2.82
N VAL A 44 -5.68 17.94 -2.70
CA VAL A 44 -5.11 16.80 -3.44
C VAL A 44 -5.67 15.49 -2.92
N TRP A 45 -5.90 15.38 -1.61
CA TRP A 45 -6.43 14.16 -0.98
C TRP A 45 -7.90 13.89 -1.34
N ASP A 46 -8.72 14.93 -1.52
CA ASP A 46 -10.13 14.76 -1.94
C ASP A 46 -10.28 14.34 -3.41
N LYS A 47 -9.28 14.61 -4.27
CA LYS A 47 -9.34 14.23 -5.69
C LYS A 47 -9.26 12.73 -5.95
N ASP A 48 -8.83 11.95 -4.96
CA ASP A 48 -8.78 10.49 -5.07
C ASP A 48 -10.12 9.81 -4.72
N GLN A 49 -11.06 10.52 -4.06
CA GLN A 49 -12.39 9.97 -3.72
C GLN A 49 -13.47 10.19 -4.79
N GLU A 50 -13.32 11.18 -5.67
CA GLU A 50 -14.32 11.44 -6.73
C GLU A 50 -14.22 10.41 -7.88
N ALA A 51 -13.11 9.68 -8.00
CA ALA A 51 -12.99 8.55 -8.95
C ALA A 51 -13.70 7.27 -8.46
N ALA A 52 -14.19 7.23 -7.21
CA ALA A 52 -14.85 6.06 -6.65
C ALA A 52 -16.39 6.12 -6.64
N SER A 53 -17.01 7.27 -7.01
CA SER A 53 -18.48 7.44 -6.96
C SER A 53 -19.17 7.67 -8.30
N ALA A 54 -18.43 7.64 -9.42
CA ALA A 54 -19.07 7.32 -10.69
C ALA A 54 -19.42 5.83 -10.65
N SER A 55 -20.69 5.55 -10.37
CA SER A 55 -21.34 4.28 -10.66
C SER A 55 -20.97 3.88 -12.09
N SER A 56 -19.89 3.11 -12.23
CA SER A 56 -19.65 2.30 -13.40
C SER A 56 -20.93 1.49 -13.57
N PRO A 57 -21.55 1.47 -14.76
CA PRO A 57 -22.62 0.52 -15.01
C PRO A 57 -22.05 -0.83 -14.61
N THR A 58 -22.69 -1.54 -13.70
CA THR A 58 -22.39 -2.94 -13.38
C THR A 58 -22.02 -3.60 -14.69
N PRO A 59 -20.72 -3.86 -14.98
CA PRO A 59 -20.45 -4.72 -16.10
C PRO A 59 -21.07 -6.02 -15.63
N THR A 60 -21.98 -6.56 -16.42
CA THR A 60 -22.23 -8.00 -16.41
C THR A 60 -20.85 -8.61 -16.59
N ALA A 61 -20.17 -8.88 -15.47
CA ALA A 61 -18.84 -9.43 -15.45
C ALA A 61 -19.04 -10.81 -16.05
N THR A 62 -18.67 -10.94 -17.31
CA THR A 62 -18.50 -12.23 -17.95
C THR A 62 -17.41 -12.91 -17.14
N GLU A 63 -17.83 -13.64 -16.11
CA GLU A 63 -16.99 -14.38 -15.18
C GLU A 63 -16.16 -15.36 -16.01
N ILE A 64 -14.89 -15.04 -16.25
CA ILE A 64 -14.05 -15.88 -17.08
C ILE A 64 -13.67 -17.08 -16.21
N PRO A 65 -14.13 -18.30 -16.53
CA PRO A 65 -13.78 -19.47 -15.74
C PRO A 65 -12.27 -19.73 -15.86
N ILE A 66 -11.63 -20.03 -14.74
CA ILE A 66 -10.22 -20.43 -14.71
C ILE A 66 -10.07 -21.89 -14.34
N THR A 67 -9.09 -22.53 -14.96
CA THR A 67 -8.67 -23.90 -14.66
C THR A 67 -7.29 -23.87 -14.03
N TRP A 68 -7.11 -24.66 -12.97
CA TRP A 68 -5.84 -24.75 -12.25
C TRP A 68 -5.10 -26.05 -12.58
N PHE A 69 -3.86 -25.92 -13.01
CA PHE A 69 -2.98 -27.03 -13.35
C PHE A 69 -1.93 -27.23 -12.27
N TYR A 70 -1.72 -28.47 -11.86
CA TYR A 70 -0.71 -28.82 -10.88
C TYR A 70 0.70 -28.63 -11.45
N LEU A 71 1.54 -27.84 -10.76
CA LEU A 71 2.94 -27.62 -11.13
C LEU A 71 3.91 -28.51 -10.36
N GLY A 72 3.60 -28.88 -9.12
CA GLY A 72 4.51 -29.63 -8.27
C GLY A 72 4.31 -29.34 -6.78
N GLY A 73 5.12 -29.99 -5.96
CA GLY A 73 5.14 -29.81 -4.51
C GLY A 73 6.54 -29.52 -4.02
N THR A 74 6.66 -28.57 -3.08
CA THR A 74 7.91 -28.25 -2.38
C THR A 74 7.66 -28.26 -0.89
N CYS A 75 8.72 -28.29 -0.09
CA CYS A 75 8.56 -27.96 1.33
C CYS A 75 8.24 -26.48 1.50
N ARG A 76 7.65 -26.11 2.65
CA ARG A 76 7.20 -24.74 2.94
C ARG A 76 8.33 -23.72 2.96
N ASP A 77 9.54 -24.16 3.32
CA ASP A 77 10.77 -23.37 3.28
C ASP A 77 11.40 -23.29 1.88
N GLY A 78 10.78 -23.93 0.87
CA GLY A 78 11.26 -23.97 -0.51
C GLY A 78 12.15 -25.16 -0.84
N TRP A 79 12.46 -26.06 0.12
CA TRP A 79 13.30 -27.21 -0.16
C TRP A 79 12.60 -28.24 -1.07
N GLY A 80 13.23 -28.57 -2.19
CA GLY A 80 12.78 -29.61 -3.11
C GLY A 80 13.16 -31.01 -2.62
N SER A 81 12.42 -31.54 -1.63
CA SER A 81 12.71 -32.87 -1.09
C SER A 81 12.52 -33.98 -2.15
N PRO A 82 13.45 -34.94 -2.29
CA PRO A 82 13.24 -36.10 -3.17
C PRO A 82 12.14 -37.04 -2.64
N SER A 83 11.68 -36.83 -1.41
CA SER A 83 10.61 -37.62 -0.78
C SER A 83 9.23 -36.97 -0.88
N ILE A 84 9.05 -35.89 -1.67
CA ILE A 84 7.72 -35.27 -1.88
C ILE A 84 6.71 -36.33 -2.33
N GLY A 85 5.53 -36.34 -1.70
CA GLY A 85 4.47 -37.33 -1.93
C GLY A 85 4.56 -38.58 -1.04
N LYS A 86 5.63 -38.75 -0.25
CA LYS A 86 5.73 -39.82 0.76
C LYS A 86 5.30 -39.33 2.14
N ARG A 87 4.81 -40.25 2.98
CA ARG A 87 4.44 -39.94 4.37
C ARG A 87 5.66 -39.44 5.14
N GLY A 88 5.50 -38.31 5.84
CA GLY A 88 6.59 -37.67 6.61
C GLY A 88 7.47 -36.70 5.81
N ALA A 89 7.22 -36.53 4.50
CA ALA A 89 7.90 -35.54 3.69
C ALA A 89 7.69 -34.13 4.25
N CYS A 90 8.77 -33.35 4.30
CA CYS A 90 8.78 -31.98 4.83
C CYS A 90 8.33 -31.85 6.29
N SER A 91 8.36 -32.91 7.11
CA SER A 91 7.98 -32.86 8.53
C SER A 91 8.75 -31.80 9.33
N HIS A 92 10.06 -31.70 9.11
CA HIS A 92 10.91 -30.68 9.72
C HIS A 92 10.84 -29.32 8.99
N HIS A 93 10.25 -29.29 7.80
CA HIS A 93 10.18 -28.14 6.90
C HIS A 93 8.77 -27.54 6.79
N GLY A 94 7.91 -27.78 7.79
CA GLY A 94 6.56 -27.19 7.85
C GLY A 94 5.54 -27.79 6.88
N GLY A 95 5.79 -29.00 6.39
CA GLY A 95 4.92 -29.74 5.48
C GLY A 95 5.12 -29.40 4.00
N VAL A 96 4.41 -30.15 3.17
CA VAL A 96 4.42 -29.97 1.71
C VAL A 96 3.45 -28.87 1.31
N VAL A 97 3.88 -27.99 0.41
CA VAL A 97 3.05 -26.99 -0.26
C VAL A 97 2.98 -27.34 -1.74
N TYR A 98 1.77 -27.37 -2.28
CA TYR A 98 1.50 -27.67 -3.69
C TYR A 98 1.30 -26.38 -4.47
N SER A 99 1.94 -26.27 -5.62
CA SER A 99 1.82 -25.10 -6.51
C SER A 99 0.94 -25.43 -7.71
N TYR A 100 0.09 -24.49 -8.09
CA TYR A 100 -0.79 -24.59 -9.24
C TYR A 100 -0.70 -23.35 -10.10
N LYS A 101 -0.91 -23.50 -11.41
CA LYS A 101 -0.96 -22.41 -12.40
C LYS A 101 -2.34 -22.28 -13.01
N SER A 102 -2.87 -21.07 -13.15
CA SER A 102 -4.16 -20.84 -13.80
C SER A 102 -4.04 -20.68 -15.31
N GLU A 103 -5.05 -21.13 -16.04
CA GLU A 103 -5.34 -20.67 -17.39
C GLU A 103 -6.83 -20.32 -17.52
N PRO A 104 -7.18 -19.16 -18.13
CA PRO A 104 -6.28 -18.08 -18.55
C PRO A 104 -5.60 -17.35 -17.37
N GLY A 105 -4.66 -16.45 -17.68
CA GLY A 105 -4.04 -15.54 -16.70
C GLY A 105 -2.66 -15.95 -16.18
N GLY A 106 -2.28 -17.23 -16.23
CA GLY A 106 -0.95 -17.68 -15.84
C GLY A 106 -0.60 -17.43 -14.37
N LEU A 107 -1.61 -17.26 -13.51
CA LEU A 107 -1.44 -16.92 -12.11
C LEU A 107 -0.98 -18.15 -11.32
N VAL A 108 -0.24 -17.96 -10.23
CA VAL A 108 0.25 -19.07 -9.40
C VAL A 108 -0.39 -19.04 -8.03
N THR A 109 -0.87 -20.18 -7.54
CA THR A 109 -1.43 -20.31 -6.19
C THR A 109 -0.86 -21.51 -5.45
N TRP A 110 -0.90 -21.45 -4.12
CA TRP A 110 -0.57 -22.54 -3.21
C TRP A 110 -1.80 -23.19 -2.57
N CYS A 111 -2.98 -22.77 -3.00
CA CYS A 111 -4.23 -23.21 -2.44
C CYS A 111 -4.57 -24.60 -2.94
N GLY A 112 -5.03 -25.46 -2.03
CA GLY A 112 -5.55 -26.76 -2.40
C GLY A 112 -6.78 -26.62 -3.32
N PRO A 113 -7.13 -27.64 -4.12
CA PRO A 113 -8.19 -27.57 -5.14
C PRO A 113 -9.55 -27.06 -4.65
N LYS A 114 -9.85 -27.21 -3.35
CA LYS A 114 -11.10 -26.76 -2.74
C LYS A 114 -11.16 -25.25 -2.46
N PHE A 115 -10.00 -24.59 -2.37
CA PHE A 115 -9.86 -23.17 -1.99
C PHE A 115 -9.27 -22.34 -3.13
N GLN A 116 -9.22 -22.89 -4.33
CA GLN A 116 -8.80 -22.18 -5.52
C GLN A 116 -9.96 -21.29 -6.00
N PRO A 117 -9.69 -20.02 -6.36
CA PRO A 117 -10.71 -19.18 -6.96
C PRO A 117 -11.15 -19.76 -8.30
N ARG A 118 -12.42 -19.57 -8.64
CA ARG A 118 -13.02 -20.20 -9.83
C ARG A 118 -12.98 -19.32 -11.06
N THR A 119 -12.72 -18.04 -10.85
CA THR A 119 -12.82 -16.99 -11.86
C THR A 119 -11.52 -16.20 -11.93
N LEU A 120 -11.24 -15.66 -13.11
CA LEU A 120 -10.03 -14.86 -13.32
C LEU A 120 -10.08 -13.58 -12.48
N GLU A 121 -11.25 -12.97 -12.38
CA GLU A 121 -11.47 -11.73 -11.63
C GLU A 121 -11.25 -11.95 -10.13
N GLU A 122 -11.74 -13.07 -9.58
CA GLU A 122 -11.53 -13.43 -8.19
C GLU A 122 -10.05 -13.70 -7.91
N ALA A 123 -9.37 -14.42 -8.82
CA ALA A 123 -7.94 -14.70 -8.70
C ALA A 123 -7.09 -13.43 -8.77
N GLN A 124 -7.45 -12.47 -9.63
CA GLN A 124 -6.79 -11.17 -9.72
C GLN A 124 -7.01 -10.32 -8.47
N ARG A 125 -8.22 -10.35 -7.89
CA ARG A 125 -8.51 -9.66 -6.63
C ARG A 125 -7.69 -10.22 -5.45
N LEU A 126 -7.44 -11.52 -5.47
CA LEU A 126 -6.64 -12.22 -4.45
C LEU A 126 -5.14 -12.25 -4.78
N LEU A 127 -4.70 -11.60 -5.87
CA LEU A 127 -3.30 -11.56 -6.24
C LEU A 127 -2.52 -10.65 -5.27
N ASP A 128 -1.62 -11.26 -4.52
CA ASP A 128 -0.65 -10.53 -3.74
C ASP A 128 0.48 -10.04 -4.67
N THR A 129 0.54 -8.74 -4.87
CA THR A 129 1.53 -8.08 -5.74
C THR A 129 2.96 -8.19 -5.20
N THR A 130 3.14 -8.47 -3.91
CA THR A 130 4.47 -8.65 -3.30
C THR A 130 5.06 -10.02 -3.58
N THR A 131 4.23 -11.07 -3.53
CA THR A 131 4.67 -12.45 -3.77
C THR A 131 4.40 -12.95 -5.18
N GLY A 132 3.57 -12.24 -5.96
CA GLY A 132 3.11 -12.65 -7.28
C GLY A 132 2.21 -13.89 -7.25
N LYS A 133 1.60 -14.18 -6.09
CA LYS A 133 0.80 -15.39 -5.85
C LYS A 133 -0.63 -15.04 -5.48
N VAL A 134 -1.54 -15.89 -5.91
CA VAL A 134 -2.97 -15.77 -5.62
C VAL A 134 -3.28 -16.42 -4.28
N GLY A 135 -3.86 -15.64 -3.38
CA GLY A 135 -4.37 -16.08 -2.09
C GLY A 135 -5.54 -17.06 -2.22
N CYS A 136 -5.85 -17.76 -1.14
CA CYS A 136 -6.93 -18.74 -1.16
C CYS A 136 -8.29 -18.07 -1.11
N ALA A 137 -9.21 -18.56 -1.94
CA ALA A 137 -10.62 -18.26 -1.84
C ALA A 137 -11.15 -18.95 -0.58
N ILE A 138 -10.92 -18.33 0.58
CA ILE A 138 -11.68 -18.63 1.78
C ILE A 138 -13.06 -18.10 1.45
N GLN A 139 -14.05 -18.99 1.37
CA GLN A 139 -15.43 -18.62 1.11
C GLN A 139 -15.82 -17.53 2.11
N MET A 140 -15.82 -16.26 1.67
CA MET A 140 -16.24 -15.12 2.49
C MET A 140 -17.76 -15.23 2.68
N ARG A 141 -18.17 -16.15 3.53
CA ARG A 141 -19.42 -16.10 4.28
C ARG A 141 -19.00 -15.89 5.72
N VAL A 142 -18.76 -14.63 6.11
CA VAL A 142 -18.65 -14.06 7.47
C VAL A 142 -17.69 -12.86 7.34
N PHE A 143 -18.04 -11.73 7.98
CA PHE A 143 -17.44 -10.38 7.89
C PHE A 143 -18.09 -9.40 6.90
N ALA A 144 -19.38 -9.59 6.60
CA ALA A 144 -20.28 -8.45 6.54
C ALA A 144 -21.16 -8.57 7.81
N GLU A 145 -21.15 -7.52 8.63
CA GLU A 145 -21.86 -7.39 9.92
C GLU A 145 -21.26 -8.17 11.10
N VAL A 146 -20.33 -7.53 11.84
CA VAL A 146 -20.48 -7.18 13.28
C VAL A 146 -19.68 -5.91 13.54
#